data_AF-A0A0F2QMF2-F1
#
_entry.id   AF-A0A0F2QMF2-F1
#
_cell.length_a   1.000
_cell.length_b   1.000
_cell.length_c   1.000
_cell.angle_alpha   90.00
_cell.angle_beta   90.00
_cell.angle_gamma   90.00
#
_symmetry.space_group_name_H-M   'P 1'
#
loop_
_entity.id
_entity.type
_entity.pdbx_description
1 polymer ?
#
loop_
_entity_poly.entity_id
_entity_poly.type
_entity_poly.pdbx_seq_one_letter_code
_entity_poly.pdbx_strand_id
1 'polypeptide(L)'
;MTRTAPHPSGFDFASALRGSLALLVQVVIGMMLVLTAGIVAVMTAMAGVLLGVAALVMRFAGGRRSRRTAEAAGKDTITLEARRTPRGWTVE
;
A
#
# COMPACT_ATOMS: atom_id res chain seq x y z
N MET A 1 43.85 -46.13 -21.15
CA MET A 1 43.75 -46.23 -19.68
C MET A 1 42.44 -45.57 -19.25
N THR A 2 41.36 -46.35 -19.12
CA THR A 2 40.04 -45.85 -18.69
C THR A 2 39.97 -45.87 -17.16
N ARG A 3 39.89 -44.68 -16.55
CA ARG A 3 39.78 -44.51 -15.10
C ARG A 3 38.32 -44.73 -14.69
N THR A 4 38.01 -45.90 -14.14
CA THR A 4 36.73 -46.17 -13.48
C THR A 4 36.68 -45.38 -12.17
N ALA A 5 35.76 -44.42 -12.07
CA ALA A 5 35.47 -43.74 -10.81
C ALA A 5 34.93 -44.77 -9.80
N PRO A 6 35.31 -44.72 -8.51
CA PRO A 6 34.72 -45.59 -7.52
C PRO A 6 33.25 -45.19 -7.35
N HIS A 7 32.34 -46.09 -7.71
CA HIS A 7 30.92 -45.95 -7.37
C HIS A 7 30.76 -46.25 -5.88
N PRO A 8 30.34 -45.29 -5.03
CA PRO A 8 29.98 -45.61 -3.65
C PRO A 8 28.67 -46.42 -3.68
N SER A 9 28.80 -47.73 -3.50
CA SER A 9 27.72 -48.72 -3.52
C SER A 9 26.99 -48.86 -2.18
N GLY A 10 26.88 -47.77 -1.41
CA GLY A 10 26.22 -47.75 -0.10
C GLY A 10 25.29 -46.55 0.04
N PHE A 11 24.13 -46.76 0.66
CA PHE A 11 23.24 -45.68 1.07
C PHE A 11 24.00 -44.73 2.01
N ASP A 12 24.29 -43.52 1.54
CA ASP A 12 24.95 -42.49 2.35
C ASP A 12 23.91 -41.80 3.24
N PHE A 13 23.60 -42.43 4.36
CA PHE A 13 22.67 -41.93 5.37
C PHE A 13 23.05 -40.53 5.89
N ALA A 14 24.34 -40.19 5.92
CA ALA A 14 24.80 -38.88 6.35
C ALA A 14 24.40 -37.79 5.34
N SER A 15 24.50 -38.09 4.04
CA SER A 15 24.01 -37.20 2.97
C SER A 15 22.48 -37.05 3.00
N ALA A 16 21.76 -38.15 3.23
CA ALA A 16 20.30 -38.14 3.32
C ALA A 16 19.82 -37.31 4.53
N LEU A 17 20.47 -37.47 5.69
CA LEU A 17 20.17 -36.69 6.89
C LEU A 17 20.45 -35.19 6.67
N ARG A 18 21.59 -34.84 6.08
CA ARG A 18 21.91 -33.43 5.73
C ARG A 18 20.89 -32.85 4.74
N GLY A 19 20.46 -33.63 3.75
CA GLY A 19 19.41 -33.24 2.82
C GLY A 19 18.09 -32.96 3.54
N SER A 20 17.68 -33.82 4.48
CA SER A 20 16.47 -33.62 5.26
C SER A 20 16.51 -32.36 6.15
N LEU A 21 17.66 -32.07 6.77
CA LEU A 21 17.88 -30.84 7.53
C LEU A 21 17.79 -29.59 6.64
N ALA A 22 18.40 -29.62 5.46
CA ALA A 22 18.33 -28.50 4.52
C ALA A 22 16.89 -28.20 4.09
N LEU A 23 16.11 -29.25 3.79
CA LEU A 23 14.69 -29.11 3.47
C LEU A 23 13.88 -28.54 4.64
N LEU A 24 14.12 -29.01 5.86
CA LEU A 24 13.46 -28.49 7.06
C LEU A 24 13.74 -27.00 7.24
N VAL A 25 15.00 -26.58 7.11
CA VAL A 25 15.38 -25.16 7.20
C VAL A 25 14.68 -24.35 6.11
N GLN A 26 14.64 -24.85 4.87
CA GLN A 26 13.95 -24.17 3.77
C GLN A 26 12.45 -24.00 4.03
N VAL A 27 11.79 -25.02 4.58
CA VAL A 27 10.37 -24.96 4.97
C VAL A 27 10.15 -23.92 6.06
N VAL A 28 11.01 -23.90 7.10
CA VAL A 28 10.90 -22.91 8.19
C VAL A 28 11.06 -21.49 7.66
N ILE A 29 12.05 -21.25 6.80
CA ILE A 29 12.25 -19.93 6.18
C ILE A 29 11.03 -19.55 5.34
N GLY A 30 10.52 -20.46 4.51
CA GLY A 30 9.31 -20.24 3.72
C GLY A 30 8.10 -19.90 4.60
N MET A 31 7.92 -20.61 5.71
CA MET A 31 6.83 -20.36 6.65
C MET A 31 6.95 -18.99 7.34
N MET A 32 8.16 -18.58 7.72
CA MET A 32 8.40 -17.23 8.27
C MET A 32 8.08 -16.13 7.26
N LEU A 33 8.44 -16.33 5.98
CA LEU A 33 8.10 -15.38 4.91
C LEU A 33 6.59 -15.28 4.70
N VAL A 34 5.88 -16.40 4.64
CA VAL A 34 4.41 -16.42 4.51
C VAL A 34 3.74 -15.72 5.68
N LEU A 35 4.23 -15.96 6.90
CA LEU A 35 3.67 -15.35 8.11
C LEU A 35 3.86 -13.83 8.10
N THR A 36 5.05 -13.38 7.71
CA THR A 36 5.36 -11.94 7.57
C THR A 36 4.51 -11.29 6.49
N ALA A 37 4.44 -11.92 5.30
CA ALA A 37 3.61 -11.45 4.20
C ALA A 37 2.13 -11.39 4.60
N GLY A 38 1.65 -12.38 5.36
CA GLY A 38 0.29 -12.41 5.89
C GLY A 38 0.01 -11.25 6.84
N ILE A 39 0.90 -10.97 7.79
CA ILE A 39 0.74 -9.83 8.71
C ILE A 39 0.68 -8.51 7.94
N VAL A 40 1.61 -8.30 7.00
CA VAL A 40 1.63 -7.09 6.16
C VAL A 40 0.34 -6.98 5.34
N ALA A 41 -0.09 -8.07 4.71
CA ALA A 41 -1.32 -8.11 3.91
C ALA A 41 -2.56 -7.75 4.74
N VAL A 42 -2.68 -8.29 5.97
CA VAL A 42 -3.79 -7.98 6.87
C VAL A 42 -3.76 -6.51 7.29
N MET A 43 -2.59 -5.97 7.65
CA MET A 43 -2.44 -4.56 8.00
C MET A 43 -2.84 -3.65 6.84
N THR A 44 -2.36 -3.95 5.63
CA THR A 44 -2.71 -3.19 4.43
C THR A 44 -4.19 -3.31 4.09
N ALA A 45 -4.79 -4.50 4.23
CA ALA A 45 -6.22 -4.69 4.01
C ALA A 45 -7.05 -3.87 5.00
N MET A 46 -6.70 -3.86 6.28
CA MET A 46 -7.39 -3.04 7.29
C MET A 46 -7.25 -1.55 7.00
N ALA A 47 -6.05 -1.08 6.65
CA ALA A 47 -5.85 0.30 6.24
C ALA A 47 -6.70 0.66 5.01
N GLY A 48 -6.73 -0.21 3.99
CA GLY A 48 -7.54 -0.04 2.79
C GLY A 48 -9.04 0.01 3.09
N VAL A 49 -9.54 -0.88 3.95
CA VAL A 49 -10.94 -0.87 4.39
C VAL A 49 -11.28 0.42 5.13
N LEU A 50 -10.44 0.86 6.06
CA LEU A 50 -10.64 2.12 6.79
C LEU A 50 -10.66 3.32 5.83
N LEU A 51 -9.71 3.38 4.90
CA LEU A 51 -9.67 4.43 3.87
C LEU A 51 -10.90 4.37 2.97
N GLY A 52 -11.35 3.18 2.57
CA GLY A 52 -12.56 3.00 1.76
C GLY A 52 -13.82 3.47 2.48
N VAL A 53 -13.97 3.12 3.76
CA VAL A 53 -15.08 3.59 4.60
C VAL A 53 -15.01 5.11 4.79
N ALA A 54 -13.84 5.66 5.09
CA ALA A 54 -13.66 7.11 5.21
C ALA A 54 -14.03 7.83 3.91
N ALA A 55 -13.60 7.32 2.76
CA ALA A 55 -13.96 7.85 1.45
C ALA A 55 -15.48 7.76 1.20
N LEU A 56 -16.13 6.67 1.58
CA LEU A 56 -17.57 6.50 1.49
C LEU A 56 -18.29 7.55 2.36
N VAL A 57 -17.89 7.69 3.61
CA VAL A 57 -18.44 8.68 4.54
C VAL A 57 -18.20 10.10 4.01
N MET A 58 -17.00 10.43 3.53
CA MET A 58 -16.74 11.73 2.91
C MET A 58 -17.55 11.96 1.64
N ARG A 59 -17.81 10.91 0.85
CA ARG A 59 -18.64 11.04 -0.35
C ARG A 59 -20.10 11.31 -0.01
N PHE A 60 -20.65 10.65 1.00
CA PHE A 60 -22.06 10.80 1.37
C PHE A 60 -22.33 11.96 2.37
N ALA A 61 -21.45 12.18 3.34
CA ALA A 61 -21.56 13.26 4.34
C ALA A 61 -20.81 14.54 3.92
N GLY A 62 -19.70 14.41 3.19
CA GLY A 62 -18.91 15.54 2.69
C GLY A 62 -19.52 16.24 1.48
N GLY A 63 -20.51 15.67 0.79
CA GLY A 63 -21.31 16.42 -0.18
C GLY A 63 -21.99 17.67 0.43
N ARG A 64 -22.37 17.60 1.72
CA ARG A 64 -22.88 18.77 2.47
C ARG A 64 -21.77 19.64 3.08
N ARG A 65 -20.63 19.07 3.45
CA ARG A 65 -19.54 19.83 4.13
C ARG A 65 -18.57 20.52 3.16
N SER A 66 -18.29 19.92 2.00
CA SER A 66 -17.55 20.56 0.90
C SER A 66 -18.28 21.80 0.39
N ARG A 67 -19.63 21.76 0.31
CA ARG A 67 -20.42 22.96 0.02
C ARG A 67 -20.24 24.07 1.06
N ARG A 68 -20.17 23.73 2.36
CA ARG A 68 -19.92 24.71 3.44
C ARG A 68 -18.51 25.28 3.43
N THR A 69 -17.48 24.48 3.11
CA THR A 69 -16.10 24.97 3.01
C THR A 69 -15.90 25.81 1.75
N ALA A 70 -16.54 25.45 0.63
CA ALA A 70 -16.60 26.29 -0.57
C ALA A 70 -17.42 27.59 -0.35
N GLU A 71 -18.52 27.54 0.42
CA GLU A 71 -19.26 28.74 0.84
C GLU A 71 -18.43 29.65 1.76
N ALA A 72 -17.62 29.07 2.65
CA ALA A 72 -16.72 29.84 3.52
C ALA A 72 -15.59 30.51 2.71
N ALA A 73 -15.01 29.81 1.73
CA ALA A 73 -14.00 30.37 0.83
C ALA A 73 -14.57 31.43 -0.14
N GLY A 74 -15.86 31.37 -0.48
CA GLY A 74 -16.55 32.39 -1.27
C GLY A 74 -16.91 33.67 -0.50
N LYS A 75 -16.84 33.64 0.84
CA LYS A 75 -17.21 34.78 1.70
C LYS A 75 -16.08 35.79 1.89
N ASP A 76 -14.85 35.37 1.60
CA ASP A 76 -13.65 36.23 1.55
C ASP A 76 -13.36 36.76 0.13
N THR A 77 -14.30 36.63 -0.81
CA THR A 77 -14.19 37.27 -2.12
C THR A 77 -14.47 38.76 -1.95
N ILE A 78 -13.40 39.55 -1.88
CA ILE A 78 -13.43 41.01 -1.93
C ILE A 78 -14.24 41.43 -3.17
N THR A 79 -15.46 41.93 -2.96
CA THR A 79 -16.22 42.62 -4.00
C THR A 79 -15.54 43.95 -4.27
N LEU A 80 -14.67 43.97 -5.27
CA LEU A 80 -14.10 45.20 -5.81
C LEU A 80 -15.24 46.01 -6.44
N GLU A 81 -15.52 47.20 -5.91
CA GLU A 81 -16.56 48.07 -6.44
C GLU A 81 -16.08 48.68 -7.77
N ALA A 82 -16.49 48.06 -8.88
CA ALA A 82 -16.22 48.61 -10.21
C ALA A 82 -17.11 49.84 -10.45
N ARG A 83 -16.56 51.04 -10.24
CA ARG A 83 -17.24 52.29 -10.61
C ARG A 83 -17.04 52.59 -12.09
N ARG A 84 -18.14 52.82 -12.80
CA ARG A 84 -18.12 53.19 -14.23
C ARG A 84 -17.69 54.65 -14.37
N THR A 85 -16.54 54.91 -14.99
CA THR A 85 -16.08 56.26 -15.33
C THR A 85 -16.20 56.50 -16.84
N PRO A 86 -16.28 57.75 -17.32
CA PRO A 86 -16.43 58.05 -18.75
C PRO A 86 -15.29 57.53 -19.65
N ARG A 87 -14.16 57.12 -19.06
CA ARG A 87 -13.00 56.53 -19.75
C ARG A 87 -12.92 55.01 -19.63
N GLY A 88 -13.85 54.35 -18.95
CA GLY A 88 -13.88 52.90 -18.79
C GLY A 88 -14.33 52.44 -17.41
N TRP A 89 -13.94 51.23 -17.04
CA TRP A 89 -14.15 50.69 -15.70
C TRP A 89 -12.87 50.86 -14.89
N THR A 90 -12.97 51.45 -13.70
CA THR A 90 -11.88 51.52 -12.71
C THR A 90 -12.23 50.63 -11.53
N VAL A 91 -11.27 49.83 -11.08
CA VAL A 91 -11.41 48.83 -10.01
C VAL A 91 -10.55 49.29 -8.84
N GLU A 92 -11.14 49.53 -7.67
CA GLU A 92 -10.47 49.81 -6.39
C GLU A 92 -10.76 48.70 -5.38
#